data_AF-A0A3C0IUU8-F1
#
_entry.id   AF-A0A3C0IUU8-F1
#
_cell.length_a   1.000
_cell.length_b   1.000
_cell.length_c   1.000
_cell.angle_alpha   90.00
_cell.angle_beta   90.00
_cell.angle_gamma   90.00
#
_symmetry.space_group_name_H-M   'P 1'
#
loop_
_entity.id
_entity.type
_entity.pdbx_description
1 polymer ?
#
loop_
_entity_poly.entity_id
_entity_poly.type
_entity_poly.pdbx_seq_one_letter_code
_entity_poly.pdbx_strand_id
1 'polypeptide(L)'
;GLDIETIGWLENFLADYQNIVLVVSHDRHFLDAVCTHVADVDRQKIKTFTGNYTFWYESSQLMARQINDKNKKIEEKRQALLDFIARFSANASKSKQATSRKKALEKLSIEEIEPSNRKYPGIIFQPQREVGNQILNVENLKKAIDGRVLFDKVSFSINKGEKVAFLSKDPLAVTNFFEIINDQIKADGGQYEWGTTITKAYLPFENGEFFKEGLSLLEWLRQFVPSHVTDADEPFLRGFLGKMLFSGDDIQKKTNVLSGGEKVRCMISRMMLQNPNLIVLDQPTNHLDLESIQAFNEGCQNFPGIVLLTSHDHTFMQTVASKIIELTPKGIIDRLMTFDEYMEDARVKTLREEMYA
;
A
#
# COMPACT_ATOMS: atom_id res chain seq x y z
N GLY A 1 0.19 16.16 -9.73
CA GLY A 1 1.11 16.44 -8.61
C GLY A 1 2.16 17.41 -9.09
N LEU A 2 2.88 18.05 -8.17
CA LEU A 2 4.15 18.70 -8.49
C LEU A 2 5.16 17.62 -8.89
N ASP A 3 6.12 17.94 -9.74
CA ASP A 3 7.22 17.01 -10.02
C ASP A 3 8.18 16.92 -8.84
N ILE A 4 9.04 15.89 -8.86
CA ILE A 4 10.01 15.61 -7.79
C ILE A 4 11.02 16.76 -7.63
N GLU A 5 11.40 17.45 -8.71
CA GLU A 5 12.36 18.56 -8.65
C GLU A 5 11.77 19.78 -7.95
N THR A 6 10.49 20.06 -8.19
CA THR A 6 9.74 21.15 -7.59
C THR A 6 9.47 20.90 -6.11
N ILE A 7 9.20 19.63 -5.74
CA ILE A 7 9.07 19.22 -4.34
C ILE A 7 10.40 19.45 -3.62
N GLY A 8 11.51 19.00 -4.19
CA GLY A 8 12.85 19.21 -3.61
C GLY A 8 13.22 20.70 -3.46
N TRP A 9 12.82 21.55 -4.41
CA TRP A 9 12.99 23.01 -4.25
C TRP A 9 12.19 23.55 -3.06
N LEU A 10 10.92 23.13 -2.92
CA LEU A 10 10.05 23.58 -1.84
C LEU A 10 10.56 23.11 -0.46
N GLU A 11 11.10 21.90 -0.37
CA GLU A 11 11.73 21.37 0.85
C GLU A 11 12.89 22.26 1.29
N ASN A 12 13.82 22.56 0.38
CA ASN A 12 14.96 23.44 0.67
C ASN A 12 14.51 24.85 1.06
N PHE A 13 13.51 25.40 0.36
CA PHE A 13 12.97 26.71 0.69
C PHE A 13 12.37 26.76 2.11
N LEU A 14 11.64 25.72 2.51
CA LEU A 14 11.02 25.65 3.83
C LEU A 14 12.03 25.32 4.94
N ALA A 15 13.12 24.62 4.64
CA ALA A 15 14.18 24.33 5.60
C ALA A 15 14.87 25.61 6.12
N ASP A 16 15.07 26.60 5.25
CA ASP A 16 15.68 27.89 5.61
C ASP A 16 14.66 28.94 6.10
N TYR A 17 13.38 28.60 6.11
CA TYR A 17 12.32 29.53 6.46
C TYR A 17 12.24 29.77 7.98
N GLN A 18 12.41 31.02 8.41
CA GLN A 18 12.55 31.36 9.84
C GLN A 18 11.23 31.46 10.63
N ASN A 19 10.07 31.44 9.97
CA ASN A 19 8.77 31.57 10.63
C ASN A 19 8.05 30.22 10.75
N ILE A 20 6.98 30.20 11.54
CA ILE A 20 6.12 29.01 11.70
C ILE A 20 5.33 28.77 10.41
N VAL A 21 5.36 27.53 9.91
CA VAL A 21 4.57 27.06 8.79
C VAL A 21 3.67 25.92 9.25
N LEU A 22 2.40 25.97 8.85
CA LEU A 22 1.47 24.86 9.02
C LEU A 22 1.29 24.18 7.66
N VAL A 23 1.71 22.92 7.59
CA VAL A 23 1.69 22.10 6.37
C VAL A 23 0.66 20.99 6.52
N VAL A 24 -0.15 20.80 5.48
CA VAL A 24 -1.02 19.63 5.33
C VAL A 24 -0.62 18.93 4.04
N SER A 25 -0.15 17.69 4.15
CA SER A 25 0.31 16.88 3.01
C SER A 25 0.00 15.41 3.24
N HIS A 26 -0.14 14.67 2.13
CA HIS A 26 -0.16 13.21 2.11
C HIS A 26 1.18 12.61 1.65
N ASP A 27 2.19 13.46 1.39
CA ASP A 27 3.52 13.02 1.03
C ASP A 27 4.38 12.82 2.28
N ARG A 28 4.73 11.56 2.54
CA ARG A 28 5.51 11.16 3.72
C ARG A 28 6.94 11.72 3.68
N HIS A 29 7.55 11.74 2.50
CA HIS A 29 8.93 12.20 2.35
C HIS A 29 9.01 13.71 2.63
N PHE A 30 8.09 14.47 2.06
CA PHE A 30 8.00 15.90 2.30
C PHE A 30 7.75 16.24 3.78
N LEU A 31 6.82 15.52 4.42
CA LEU A 31 6.57 15.69 5.85
C LEU A 31 7.80 15.32 6.69
N ASP A 32 8.58 14.32 6.28
CA ASP A 32 9.80 13.92 6.97
C ASP A 32 10.95 14.93 6.83
N ALA A 33 11.07 15.55 5.66
CA ALA A 33 12.10 16.54 5.37
C ALA A 33 11.85 17.88 6.06
N VAL A 34 10.58 18.33 6.11
CA VAL A 34 10.24 19.69 6.53
C VAL A 34 9.68 19.79 7.95
N CYS A 35 8.93 18.78 8.42
CA CYS A 35 8.21 18.91 9.69
C CYS A 35 9.09 18.63 10.92
N THR A 36 9.07 19.56 11.87
CA THR A 36 9.69 19.39 13.20
C THR A 36 8.71 18.89 14.26
N HIS A 37 7.41 19.04 13.99
CA HIS A 37 6.32 18.64 14.88
C HIS A 37 5.16 18.10 14.04
N VAL A 38 4.45 17.10 14.58
CA VAL A 38 3.24 16.54 13.98
C VAL A 38 2.04 16.86 14.85
N ALA A 39 1.04 17.53 14.27
CA ALA A 39 -0.26 17.76 14.89
C ALA A 39 -1.22 16.64 14.48
N ASP A 40 -1.36 15.63 15.33
CA ASP A 40 -2.27 14.51 15.14
C ASP A 40 -3.70 14.91 15.54
N VAL A 41 -4.62 14.81 14.60
CA VAL A 41 -6.04 15.09 14.81
C VAL A 41 -6.78 13.75 14.95
N ASP A 42 -7.09 13.37 16.19
CA ASP A 42 -7.85 12.14 16.49
C ASP A 42 -8.94 12.43 17.53
N ARG A 43 -10.13 11.81 17.37
CA ARG A 43 -11.30 11.96 18.26
C ARG A 43 -11.65 13.42 18.59
N GLN A 44 -11.64 14.30 17.58
CA GLN A 44 -11.90 15.74 17.73
C GLN A 44 -10.92 16.47 18.67
N LYS A 45 -9.77 15.87 18.95
CA LYS A 45 -8.68 16.45 19.75
C LYS A 45 -7.43 16.53 18.90
N ILE A 46 -6.64 17.57 19.14
CA ILE A 46 -5.33 17.72 18.51
C ILE A 46 -4.26 17.39 19.55
N LYS A 47 -3.39 16.45 19.23
CA LYS A 47 -2.20 16.13 20.02
C LYS A 47 -0.96 16.45 19.21
N THR A 48 -0.06 17.23 19.79
CA THR A 48 1.20 17.60 19.13
C THR A 48 2.31 16.67 19.59
N PHE A 49 3.07 16.15 18.63
CA PHE A 49 4.23 15.32 18.87
C PHE A 49 5.47 16.01 18.30
N THR A 50 6.59 15.90 19.01
CA THR A 50 7.89 16.40 18.56
C THR A 50 8.55 15.35 17.67
N GLY A 51 9.16 15.79 16.57
CA GLY A 51 9.75 14.93 15.56
C GLY A 51 8.98 15.00 14.24
N ASN A 52 9.53 14.31 13.24
CA ASN A 52 8.99 14.23 11.91
C ASN A 52 7.88 13.16 11.79
N TYR A 53 7.38 12.91 10.58
CA TYR A 53 6.27 12.00 10.34
C TYR A 53 6.63 10.55 10.71
N THR A 54 7.78 10.05 10.28
CA THR A 54 8.22 8.68 10.57
C THR A 54 8.39 8.45 12.06
N PHE A 55 9.02 9.38 12.79
CA PHE A 55 9.16 9.28 14.23
C PHE A 55 7.79 9.24 14.94
N TRP A 56 6.87 10.13 14.54
CA TRP A 56 5.50 10.13 15.06
C TRP A 56 4.78 8.80 14.78
N TYR A 57 4.89 8.29 13.55
CA TYR A 57 4.26 7.05 13.13
C TYR A 57 4.77 5.86 13.96
N GLU A 58 6.09 5.67 14.05
CA GLU A 58 6.69 4.58 14.83
C GLU A 58 6.33 4.67 16.31
N SER A 59 6.42 5.87 16.88
CA SER A 59 6.04 6.13 18.27
C SER A 59 4.57 5.82 18.54
N SER A 60 3.69 6.22 17.62
CA SER A 60 2.24 5.92 17.68
C SER A 60 1.98 4.41 17.62
N GLN A 61 2.66 3.68 16.73
CA GLN A 61 2.53 2.23 16.63
C GLN A 61 3.03 1.51 17.89
N LEU A 62 4.17 1.95 18.46
CA LEU A 62 4.70 1.40 19.70
C LEU A 62 3.75 1.65 20.88
N MET A 63 3.22 2.87 21.00
CA MET A 63 2.20 3.19 22.02
C MET A 63 0.95 2.32 21.85
N ALA A 64 0.44 2.18 20.62
CA ALA A 64 -0.71 1.33 20.34
C ALA A 64 -0.47 -0.14 20.75
N ARG A 65 0.71 -0.69 20.45
CA ARG A 65 1.10 -2.05 20.87
C ARG A 65 1.16 -2.18 22.40
N GLN A 66 1.81 -1.24 23.08
CA GLN A 66 1.89 -1.25 24.56
C GLN A 66 0.51 -1.18 25.22
N ILE A 67 -0.38 -0.36 24.68
CA ILE A 67 -1.76 -0.23 25.15
C ILE A 67 -2.51 -1.54 24.96
N ASN A 68 -2.43 -2.14 23.76
CA ASN A 68 -3.08 -3.43 23.48
C ASN A 68 -2.56 -4.55 24.38
N ASP A 69 -1.25 -4.62 24.62
CA ASP A 69 -0.64 -5.60 25.52
C ASP A 69 -1.08 -5.39 26.98
N LYS A 70 -1.17 -4.14 27.44
CA LYS A 70 -1.68 -3.80 28.78
C LYS A 70 -3.15 -4.20 28.90
N ASN A 71 -3.98 -3.90 27.91
CA ASN A 71 -5.39 -4.24 27.87
C ASN A 71 -5.60 -5.76 27.86
N LYS A 72 -4.86 -6.51 27.05
CA LYS A 72 -4.90 -7.97 27.02
C LYS A 72 -4.54 -8.57 28.38
N LYS A 73 -3.48 -8.09 29.04
CA LYS A 73 -3.10 -8.55 30.39
C LYS A 73 -4.15 -8.23 31.45
N ILE A 74 -4.81 -7.08 31.34
CA ILE A 74 -5.91 -6.69 32.25
C ILE A 74 -7.10 -7.63 32.04
N GLU A 75 -7.46 -7.93 30.80
CA GLU A 75 -8.58 -8.81 30.47
C GLU A 75 -8.32 -10.26 30.87
N GLU A 76 -7.12 -10.79 30.65
CA GLU A 76 -6.70 -12.11 31.14
C GLU A 76 -6.80 -12.21 32.67
N LYS A 77 -6.36 -11.16 33.39
CA LYS A 77 -6.51 -11.09 34.86
C LYS A 77 -7.97 -11.06 35.28
N ARG A 78 -8.82 -10.30 34.59
CA ARG A 78 -10.26 -10.24 34.82
C ARG A 78 -10.89 -11.63 34.64
N GLN A 79 -10.61 -12.30 33.53
CA GLN A 79 -11.16 -13.63 33.25
C GLN A 79 -10.73 -14.64 34.31
N ALA A 80 -9.44 -14.65 34.69
CA ALA A 80 -8.95 -15.53 35.75
C ALA A 80 -9.64 -15.28 37.11
N LEU A 81 -9.93 -14.01 37.45
CA LEU A 81 -10.70 -13.67 38.65
C LEU A 81 -12.15 -14.15 38.57
N LEU A 82 -12.81 -13.98 37.41
CA LEU A 82 -14.17 -14.46 37.17
C LEU A 82 -14.26 -15.98 37.27
N ASP A 83 -13.34 -16.71 36.63
CA ASP A 83 -13.27 -18.17 36.67
C ASP A 83 -13.05 -18.69 38.10
N PHE A 84 -12.20 -18.01 38.88
CA PHE A 84 -11.98 -18.35 40.29
C PHE A 84 -13.24 -18.11 41.12
N ILE A 85 -13.91 -16.96 40.94
CA ILE A 85 -15.17 -16.66 41.64
C ILE A 85 -16.23 -17.72 41.28
N ALA A 86 -16.37 -18.08 40.00
CA ALA A 86 -17.31 -19.10 39.54
C ALA A 86 -17.02 -20.49 40.14
N ARG A 87 -15.75 -20.90 40.23
CA ARG A 87 -15.35 -22.20 40.78
C ARG A 87 -15.47 -22.31 42.29
N PHE A 88 -15.35 -21.21 43.02
CA PHE A 88 -15.27 -21.22 44.49
C PHE A 88 -16.41 -20.50 45.21
N SER A 89 -17.39 -19.96 44.49
CA SER A 89 -18.60 -19.32 45.04
C SER A 89 -19.47 -20.28 45.86
N ALA A 90 -19.50 -21.56 45.51
CA ALA A 90 -20.31 -22.59 46.17
C ALA A 90 -19.62 -23.31 47.34
N ASN A 91 -18.31 -23.10 47.57
CA ASN A 91 -17.55 -23.81 48.61
C ASN A 91 -17.39 -22.95 49.88
N ALA A 92 -18.01 -23.40 50.98
CA ALA A 92 -18.06 -22.68 52.26
C ALA A 92 -16.69 -22.31 52.86
N SER A 93 -15.65 -23.13 52.62
CA SER A 93 -14.29 -22.89 53.15
C SER A 93 -13.50 -21.77 52.43
N LYS A 94 -13.86 -21.43 51.18
CA LYS A 94 -13.15 -20.42 50.36
C LYS A 94 -13.97 -19.15 50.09
N SER A 95 -15.16 -19.04 50.68
CA SER A 95 -16.09 -17.92 50.51
C SER A 95 -15.46 -16.54 50.81
N LYS A 96 -14.63 -16.43 51.87
CA LYS A 96 -13.92 -15.17 52.21
C LYS A 96 -12.91 -14.73 51.13
N GLN A 97 -12.24 -15.68 50.46
CA GLN A 97 -11.31 -15.37 49.36
C GLN A 97 -12.07 -14.92 48.11
N ALA A 98 -13.22 -15.55 47.82
CA ALA A 98 -14.07 -15.15 46.70
C ALA A 98 -14.61 -13.71 46.88
N THR A 99 -15.04 -13.33 48.10
CA THR A 99 -15.50 -11.95 48.39
C THR A 99 -14.37 -10.90 48.26
N SER A 100 -13.14 -11.23 48.70
CA SER A 100 -11.98 -10.34 48.57
C SER A 100 -11.60 -10.13 47.09
N ARG A 101 -11.60 -11.20 46.30
CA ARG A 101 -11.32 -11.16 44.85
C ARG A 101 -12.41 -10.44 44.07
N LYS A 102 -13.68 -10.53 44.49
CA LYS A 102 -14.79 -9.72 43.95
C LYS A 102 -14.54 -8.22 44.16
N LYS A 103 -14.12 -7.82 45.36
CA LYS A 103 -13.72 -6.42 45.63
C LYS A 103 -12.48 -6.00 44.83
N ALA A 104 -11.54 -6.90 44.59
CA ALA A 104 -10.37 -6.63 43.74
C ALA A 104 -10.77 -6.45 42.26
N LEU A 105 -11.76 -7.20 41.77
CA LEU A 105 -12.35 -7.03 40.44
C LEU A 105 -13.09 -5.68 40.32
N GLU A 106 -13.86 -5.29 41.33
CA GLU A 106 -14.54 -3.98 41.39
C GLU A 106 -13.55 -2.80 41.45
N LYS A 107 -12.38 -3.00 42.09
CA LYS A 107 -11.28 -2.02 42.14
C LYS A 107 -10.38 -2.04 40.91
N LEU A 108 -10.52 -3.02 40.02
CA LEU A 108 -9.81 -3.04 38.74
C LEU A 108 -10.48 -1.99 37.84
N SER A 109 -10.24 -0.72 38.13
CA SER A 109 -10.63 0.38 37.26
C SER A 109 -9.86 0.19 35.96
N ILE A 110 -10.60 -0.11 34.89
CA ILE A 110 -10.07 0.10 33.55
C ILE A 110 -9.89 1.62 33.48
N GLU A 111 -8.66 2.11 33.69
CA GLU A 111 -8.31 3.30 32.94
C GLU A 111 -8.48 2.87 31.49
N GLU A 112 -9.63 3.22 30.89
CA GLU A 112 -9.91 2.99 29.49
C GLU A 112 -8.90 3.82 28.72
N ILE A 113 -7.71 3.25 28.51
CA ILE A 113 -6.80 3.80 27.55
C ILE A 113 -7.43 3.48 26.21
N GLU A 114 -8.19 4.44 25.72
CA GLU A 114 -8.89 4.33 24.47
C GLU A 114 -7.86 4.21 23.34
N PRO A 115 -7.90 3.14 22.53
CA PRO A 115 -7.04 3.03 21.36
C PRO A 115 -7.40 4.15 20.35
N SER A 116 -6.41 4.54 19.56
CA SER A 116 -6.63 5.51 18.47
C SER A 116 -7.74 5.03 17.53
N ASN A 117 -8.48 5.96 16.92
CA ASN A 117 -9.45 5.61 15.88
C ASN A 117 -8.79 5.35 14.52
N ARG A 118 -7.48 5.58 14.38
CA ARG A 118 -6.75 5.29 13.14
C ARG A 118 -6.81 3.79 12.85
N LYS A 119 -7.26 3.46 11.64
CA LYS A 119 -7.34 2.10 11.13
C LYS A 119 -6.46 1.98 9.91
N TYR A 120 -5.69 0.90 9.86
CA TYR A 120 -4.83 0.58 8.73
C TYR A 120 -5.47 -0.57 7.95
N PRO A 121 -5.53 -0.50 6.61
CA PRO A 121 -5.91 -1.63 5.80
C PRO A 121 -4.96 -2.82 5.99
N GLY A 122 -5.49 -4.04 5.97
CA GLY A 122 -4.71 -5.28 6.01
C GLY A 122 -4.32 -5.74 4.60
N ILE A 123 -3.36 -5.07 3.97
CA ILE A 123 -2.91 -5.40 2.61
C ILE A 123 -1.85 -6.50 2.68
N ILE A 124 -2.23 -7.71 2.29
CA ILE A 124 -1.35 -8.89 2.34
C ILE A 124 -1.50 -9.67 1.04
N PHE A 125 -0.46 -9.64 0.21
CA PHE A 125 -0.40 -10.42 -1.02
C PHE A 125 0.23 -11.79 -0.73
N GLN A 126 -0.48 -12.86 -1.07
CA GLN A 126 -0.02 -14.24 -0.87
C GLN A 126 0.00 -14.96 -2.22
N PRO A 127 1.19 -15.23 -2.79
CA PRO A 127 1.29 -15.98 -4.03
C PRO A 127 0.66 -17.35 -3.91
N GLN A 128 -0.15 -17.74 -4.88
CA GLN A 128 -0.67 -19.11 -4.97
C GLN A 128 0.44 -20.14 -5.24
N ARG A 129 1.46 -19.73 -5.98
CA ARG A 129 2.61 -20.56 -6.37
C ARG A 129 3.86 -19.70 -6.51
N GLU A 130 5.03 -20.33 -6.34
CA GLU A 130 6.29 -19.68 -6.67
C GLU A 130 6.43 -19.41 -8.17
N VAL A 131 7.20 -18.37 -8.48
CA VAL A 131 7.59 -18.06 -9.85
C VAL A 131 8.70 -19.00 -10.33
N GLY A 132 8.65 -19.35 -11.61
CA GLY A 132 9.72 -20.08 -12.30
C GLY A 132 10.90 -19.17 -12.69
N ASN A 133 11.75 -19.66 -13.59
CA ASN A 133 12.96 -18.94 -14.01
C ASN A 133 12.67 -17.84 -15.06
N GLN A 134 11.61 -18.00 -15.84
CA GLN A 134 11.17 -17.00 -16.81
C GLN A 134 10.01 -16.21 -16.20
N ILE A 135 10.17 -14.89 -16.10
CA ILE A 135 9.16 -13.99 -15.52
C ILE A 135 8.52 -13.17 -16.64
N LEU A 136 9.22 -12.12 -17.09
CA LEU A 136 8.85 -11.27 -18.20
C LEU A 136 10.10 -11.05 -19.04
N ASN A 137 10.01 -11.35 -20.34
CA ASN A 137 11.01 -10.97 -21.32
C ASN A 137 10.37 -9.98 -22.30
N VAL A 138 10.99 -8.82 -22.48
CA VAL A 138 10.54 -7.79 -23.43
C VAL A 138 11.63 -7.61 -24.46
N GLU A 139 11.26 -7.60 -25.74
CA GLU A 139 12.19 -7.49 -26.86
C GLU A 139 11.72 -6.45 -27.87
N ASN A 140 12.52 -5.39 -28.04
CA ASN A 140 12.34 -4.31 -29.00
C ASN A 140 10.93 -3.70 -29.00
N LEU A 141 10.30 -3.59 -27.83
CA LEU A 141 8.96 -3.06 -27.71
C LEU A 141 8.95 -1.56 -28.04
N LYS A 142 7.93 -1.14 -28.80
CA LYS A 142 7.77 0.22 -29.29
C LYS A 142 6.34 0.71 -29.14
N LYS A 143 6.20 1.97 -28.74
CA LYS A 143 4.92 2.69 -28.77
C LYS A 143 5.07 4.15 -29.14
N ALA A 144 4.19 4.62 -30.02
CA ALA A 144 3.99 6.02 -30.37
C ALA A 144 2.50 6.38 -30.31
N ILE A 145 2.21 7.62 -29.93
CA ILE A 145 0.86 8.20 -29.93
C ILE A 145 0.92 9.54 -30.65
N ASP A 146 0.01 9.75 -31.61
CA ASP A 146 -0.13 11.02 -32.35
C ASP A 146 1.19 11.59 -32.90
N GLY A 147 2.06 10.70 -33.40
CA GLY A 147 3.37 11.06 -33.96
C GLY A 147 4.48 11.29 -32.93
N ARG A 148 4.18 11.24 -31.63
CA ARG A 148 5.16 11.29 -30.54
C ARG A 148 5.57 9.88 -30.13
N VAL A 149 6.87 9.58 -30.22
CA VAL A 149 7.43 8.32 -29.72
C VAL A 149 7.45 8.37 -28.19
N LEU A 150 6.74 7.44 -27.56
CA LEU A 150 6.76 7.30 -26.10
C LEU A 150 8.01 6.53 -25.65
N PHE A 151 8.23 5.37 -26.28
CA PHE A 151 9.41 4.56 -26.09
C PHE A 151 9.72 3.74 -27.35
N ASP A 152 11.01 3.48 -27.59
CA ASP A 152 11.50 2.67 -28.71
C ASP A 152 12.60 1.72 -28.24
N LYS A 153 12.73 0.57 -28.91
CA LYS A 153 13.77 -0.46 -28.64
C LYS A 153 13.87 -0.89 -27.17
N VAL A 154 12.73 -1.03 -26.50
CA VAL A 154 12.69 -1.48 -25.10
C VAL A 154 12.96 -2.97 -25.05
N SER A 155 14.09 -3.37 -24.44
CA SER A 155 14.49 -4.76 -24.28
C SER A 155 15.05 -5.02 -22.89
N PHE A 156 14.42 -5.89 -22.11
CA PHE A 156 14.89 -6.28 -20.79
C PHE A 156 14.24 -7.58 -20.32
N SER A 157 14.84 -8.19 -19.30
CA SER A 157 14.25 -9.33 -18.59
C SER A 157 14.10 -9.01 -17.10
N ILE A 158 13.07 -9.60 -16.49
CA ILE A 158 12.82 -9.54 -15.04
C ILE A 158 13.26 -10.85 -14.40
N ASN A 159 14.00 -10.76 -13.30
CA ASN A 159 14.45 -11.92 -12.54
C ASN A 159 13.56 -12.19 -11.33
N LYS A 160 13.71 -13.39 -10.75
CA LYS A 160 12.97 -13.81 -9.55
C LYS A 160 13.28 -12.88 -8.37
N GLY A 161 12.23 -12.38 -7.72
CA GLY A 161 12.33 -11.54 -6.52
C GLY A 161 12.66 -10.07 -6.79
N GLU A 162 12.78 -9.66 -8.06
CA GLU A 162 13.00 -8.24 -8.38
C GLU A 162 11.74 -7.41 -8.11
N LYS A 163 11.97 -6.21 -7.57
CA LYS A 163 10.95 -5.17 -7.44
C LYS A 163 11.41 -3.99 -8.27
N VAL A 164 10.72 -3.76 -9.37
CA VAL A 164 11.16 -2.87 -10.44
C VAL A 164 10.29 -1.64 -10.50
N ALA A 165 10.92 -0.49 -10.30
CA ALA A 165 10.31 0.81 -10.53
C ALA A 165 10.52 1.26 -11.97
N PHE A 166 9.42 1.66 -12.62
CA PHE A 166 9.42 2.20 -13.97
C PHE A 166 9.30 3.72 -13.93
N LEU A 167 10.19 4.39 -14.66
CA LEU A 167 10.27 5.84 -14.76
C LEU A 167 10.20 6.29 -16.21
N SER A 168 9.76 7.52 -16.41
CA SER A 168 9.87 8.23 -17.69
C SER A 168 9.62 9.72 -17.46
N LYS A 169 10.23 10.60 -18.27
CA LYS A 169 9.83 12.03 -18.33
C LYS A 169 8.38 12.21 -18.81
N ASP A 170 7.89 11.29 -19.64
CA ASP A 170 6.50 11.25 -20.06
C ASP A 170 5.76 10.13 -19.30
N PRO A 171 4.87 10.47 -18.36
CA PRO A 171 4.09 9.49 -17.61
C PRO A 171 3.29 8.54 -18.52
N LEU A 172 2.83 9.03 -19.69
CA LEU A 172 2.06 8.21 -20.63
C LEU A 172 2.86 7.03 -21.16
N ALA A 173 4.19 7.14 -21.21
CA ALA A 173 5.06 6.05 -21.64
C ALA A 173 4.96 4.84 -20.71
N VAL A 174 4.94 5.08 -19.39
CA VAL A 174 4.87 4.01 -18.39
C VAL A 174 3.46 3.40 -18.35
N THR A 175 2.42 4.23 -18.35
CA THR A 175 1.04 3.74 -18.39
C THR A 175 0.76 2.91 -19.63
N ASN A 176 1.17 3.36 -20.82
CA ASN A 176 1.01 2.57 -22.05
C ASN A 176 1.82 1.28 -22.00
N PHE A 177 3.03 1.31 -21.45
CA PHE A 177 3.82 0.10 -21.25
C PHE A 177 3.09 -0.92 -20.37
N PHE A 178 2.53 -0.49 -19.24
CA PHE A 178 1.75 -1.35 -18.36
C PHE A 178 0.45 -1.86 -18.98
N GLU A 179 -0.23 -1.05 -19.78
CA GLU A 179 -1.41 -1.47 -20.54
C GLU A 179 -1.07 -2.50 -21.61
N ILE A 180 0.08 -2.36 -22.28
CA ILE A 180 0.57 -3.33 -23.28
C ILE A 180 0.86 -4.68 -22.65
N ILE A 181 1.64 -4.74 -21.57
CA ILE A 181 2.01 -6.01 -20.93
C ILE A 181 0.83 -6.69 -20.20
N ASN A 182 -0.27 -5.95 -20.00
CA ASN A 182 -1.55 -6.44 -19.46
C ASN A 182 -2.63 -6.64 -20.53
N ASP A 183 -2.24 -6.70 -21.80
CA ASP A 183 -3.11 -7.06 -22.93
C ASP A 183 -4.28 -6.08 -23.16
N GLN A 184 -4.20 -4.85 -22.62
CA GLN A 184 -5.25 -3.83 -22.78
C GLN A 184 -5.07 -3.04 -24.09
N ILE A 185 -3.82 -2.79 -24.48
CA ILE A 185 -3.47 -2.04 -25.70
C ILE A 185 -2.43 -2.83 -26.51
N LYS A 186 -2.44 -2.64 -27.83
CA LYS A 186 -1.42 -3.22 -28.72
C LYS A 186 -0.19 -2.31 -28.83
N ALA A 187 0.98 -2.92 -28.75
CA ALA A 187 2.24 -2.29 -29.13
C ALA A 187 2.29 -2.04 -30.65
N ASP A 188 3.05 -1.03 -31.06
CA ASP A 188 3.23 -0.73 -32.48
C ASP A 188 4.35 -1.59 -33.10
N GLY A 189 5.20 -2.19 -32.26
CA GLY A 189 6.26 -3.12 -32.65
C GLY A 189 6.91 -3.79 -31.44
N GLY A 190 7.68 -4.85 -31.72
CA GLY A 190 8.33 -5.68 -30.70
C GLY A 190 7.42 -6.76 -30.15
N GLN A 191 7.94 -7.48 -29.15
CA GLN A 191 7.25 -8.60 -28.51
C GLN A 191 7.56 -8.63 -27.00
N TYR A 192 6.66 -9.24 -26.25
CA TYR A 192 6.90 -9.60 -24.86
C TYR A 192 6.37 -11.00 -24.58
N GLU A 193 7.01 -11.70 -23.66
CA GLU A 193 6.65 -13.06 -23.26
C GLU A 193 6.59 -13.17 -21.74
N TRP A 194 5.47 -13.67 -21.24
CA TRP A 194 5.29 -14.01 -19.84
C TRP A 194 5.65 -15.49 -19.61
N GLY A 195 6.32 -15.77 -18.51
CA GLY A 195 6.52 -17.15 -18.07
C GLY A 195 5.20 -17.84 -17.75
N THR A 196 5.10 -19.14 -18.09
CA THR A 196 3.90 -19.96 -17.87
C THR A 196 3.47 -20.09 -16.40
N THR A 197 4.40 -19.82 -15.48
CA THR A 197 4.18 -19.85 -14.02
C THR A 197 3.67 -18.52 -13.45
N ILE A 198 3.61 -17.45 -14.24
CA ILE A 198 3.19 -16.14 -13.77
C ILE A 198 1.67 -16.06 -13.60
N THR A 199 1.25 -15.55 -12.44
CA THR A 199 -0.11 -15.13 -12.14
C THR A 199 -0.07 -13.65 -11.75
N LYS A 200 -0.50 -12.80 -12.69
CA LYS A 200 -0.40 -11.35 -12.57
C LYS A 200 -1.69 -10.73 -12.03
N ALA A 201 -1.56 -9.70 -11.21
CA ALA A 201 -2.64 -8.79 -10.86
C ALA A 201 -2.24 -7.35 -11.19
N TYR A 202 -3.14 -6.57 -11.78
CA TYR A 202 -2.88 -5.22 -12.26
C TYR A 202 -3.79 -4.20 -11.59
N LEU A 203 -3.18 -3.14 -11.06
CA LEU A 203 -3.84 -1.90 -10.66
C LEU A 203 -3.54 -0.82 -11.72
N PRO A 204 -4.50 -0.50 -12.60
CA PRO A 204 -4.33 0.55 -13.60
C PRO A 204 -4.44 1.94 -12.99
N PHE A 205 -3.86 2.93 -13.67
CA PHE A 205 -4.00 4.36 -13.35
C PHE A 205 -5.48 4.78 -13.36
N GLU A 206 -6.18 4.43 -14.44
CA GLU A 206 -7.62 4.63 -14.61
C GLU A 206 -8.36 3.33 -14.30
N ASN A 207 -9.18 3.35 -13.25
CA ASN A 207 -9.98 2.19 -12.85
C ASN A 207 -11.50 2.42 -12.99
N GLY A 208 -11.92 3.54 -13.58
CA GLY A 208 -13.34 3.93 -13.67
C GLY A 208 -14.22 2.90 -14.38
N GLU A 209 -13.68 2.22 -15.40
CA GLU A 209 -14.38 1.18 -16.16
C GLU A 209 -14.90 0.03 -15.29
N PHE A 210 -14.17 -0.33 -14.23
CA PHE A 210 -14.54 -1.42 -13.33
C PHE A 210 -15.80 -1.12 -12.50
N PHE A 211 -16.21 0.15 -12.38
CA PHE A 211 -17.26 0.57 -11.44
C PHE A 211 -18.52 1.13 -12.12
N LYS A 212 -18.71 0.89 -13.42
CA LYS A 212 -19.85 1.42 -14.20
C LYS A 212 -21.19 0.77 -13.87
N GLU A 213 -21.21 -0.52 -13.55
CA GLU A 213 -22.44 -1.33 -13.50
C GLU A 213 -23.29 -1.14 -12.23
N GLY A 214 -22.83 -0.38 -11.24
CA GLY A 214 -23.62 -0.10 -10.03
C GLY A 214 -23.98 -1.34 -9.20
N LEU A 215 -23.11 -2.36 -9.20
CA LEU A 215 -23.21 -3.58 -8.39
C LEU A 215 -22.93 -3.27 -6.92
N SER A 216 -23.41 -4.11 -6.00
CA SER A 216 -22.90 -4.05 -4.62
C SER A 216 -21.42 -4.45 -4.58
N LEU A 217 -20.66 -4.00 -3.57
CA LEU A 217 -19.24 -4.37 -3.43
C LEU A 217 -19.04 -5.89 -3.39
N LEU A 218 -19.95 -6.60 -2.74
CA LEU A 218 -19.89 -8.05 -2.63
C LEU A 218 -20.09 -8.74 -3.99
N GLU A 219 -21.10 -8.31 -4.75
CA GLU A 219 -21.36 -8.82 -6.09
C GLU A 219 -20.23 -8.48 -7.06
N TRP A 220 -19.70 -7.26 -6.98
CA TRP A 220 -18.57 -6.81 -7.78
C TRP A 220 -17.33 -7.66 -7.52
N LEU A 221 -16.95 -7.87 -6.25
CA LEU A 221 -15.77 -8.66 -5.91
C LEU A 221 -15.93 -10.13 -6.32
N ARG A 222 -17.15 -10.66 -6.24
CA ARG A 222 -17.46 -12.04 -6.63
C ARG A 222 -17.12 -12.33 -8.11
N GLN A 223 -17.22 -11.34 -8.99
CA GLN A 223 -16.88 -11.50 -10.41
C GLN A 223 -15.39 -11.81 -10.66
N PHE A 224 -14.53 -11.48 -9.69
CA PHE A 224 -13.08 -11.64 -9.82
C PHE A 224 -12.52 -12.83 -9.04
N VAL A 225 -13.40 -13.65 -8.44
CA VAL A 225 -13.00 -14.89 -7.79
C VAL A 225 -12.36 -15.81 -8.83
N PRO A 226 -11.11 -16.26 -8.64
CA PRO A 226 -10.48 -17.21 -9.54
C PRO A 226 -11.27 -18.51 -9.64
N SER A 227 -11.38 -19.10 -10.84
CA SER A 227 -12.20 -20.30 -11.08
C SER A 227 -11.81 -21.53 -10.24
N HIS A 228 -10.60 -21.54 -9.67
CA HIS A 228 -10.12 -22.63 -8.81
C HIS A 228 -10.58 -22.51 -7.35
N VAL A 229 -11.17 -21.37 -6.95
CA VAL A 229 -11.70 -21.15 -5.60
C VAL A 229 -13.14 -21.68 -5.55
N THR A 230 -13.36 -22.78 -4.83
CA THR A 230 -14.67 -23.44 -4.74
C THR A 230 -15.55 -22.87 -3.62
N ASP A 231 -14.94 -22.34 -2.56
CA ASP A 231 -15.62 -21.91 -1.33
C ASP A 231 -15.65 -20.38 -1.20
N ALA A 232 -15.97 -19.67 -2.29
CA ALA A 232 -16.08 -18.21 -2.29
C ALA A 232 -17.43 -17.73 -1.75
N ASP A 233 -17.74 -18.10 -0.51
CA ASP A 233 -18.95 -17.69 0.20
C ASP A 233 -18.91 -16.20 0.62
N GLU A 234 -20.02 -15.67 1.14
CA GLU A 234 -20.04 -14.27 1.58
C GLU A 234 -19.04 -13.97 2.70
N PRO A 235 -18.92 -14.79 3.77
CA PRO A 235 -17.89 -14.59 4.80
C PRO A 235 -16.48 -14.44 4.22
N PHE A 236 -16.10 -15.29 3.26
CA PHE A 236 -14.81 -15.22 2.60
C PHE A 236 -14.58 -13.87 1.90
N LEU A 237 -15.52 -13.44 1.06
CA LEU A 237 -15.43 -12.16 0.34
C LEU A 237 -15.46 -10.96 1.28
N ARG A 238 -16.31 -11.00 2.31
CA ARG A 238 -16.36 -9.98 3.37
C ARG A 238 -15.03 -9.87 4.11
N GLY A 239 -14.27 -10.97 4.22
CA GLY A 239 -12.92 -10.95 4.77
C GLY A 239 -11.96 -10.04 3.99
N PHE A 240 -11.99 -10.06 2.65
CA PHE A 240 -11.13 -9.21 1.81
C PHE A 240 -11.58 -7.74 1.80
N LEU A 241 -12.89 -7.49 1.81
CA LEU A 241 -13.43 -6.14 1.91
C LEU A 241 -13.17 -5.54 3.31
N GLY A 242 -13.32 -6.34 4.35
CA GLY A 242 -13.05 -5.94 5.75
C GLY A 242 -11.60 -5.59 5.99
N LYS A 243 -10.65 -6.33 5.38
CA LYS A 243 -9.22 -5.95 5.36
C LYS A 243 -9.02 -4.56 4.77
N MET A 244 -9.83 -4.15 3.81
CA MET A 244 -9.79 -2.82 3.19
C MET A 244 -10.71 -1.80 3.84
N LEU A 245 -11.11 -2.04 5.09
CA LEU A 245 -11.92 -1.16 5.95
C LEU A 245 -13.36 -0.94 5.49
N PHE A 246 -13.88 -1.77 4.57
CA PHE A 246 -15.31 -1.81 4.27
C PHE A 246 -16.03 -2.63 5.34
N SER A 247 -16.99 -2.03 6.04
CA SER A 247 -17.68 -2.69 7.15
C SER A 247 -19.18 -2.41 7.17
N GLY A 248 -19.95 -3.30 7.82
CA GLY A 248 -21.39 -3.11 7.98
C GLY A 248 -22.11 -2.85 6.66
N ASP A 249 -22.75 -1.68 6.56
CA ASP A 249 -23.54 -1.25 5.40
C ASP A 249 -22.70 -0.91 4.16
N ASP A 250 -21.38 -0.66 4.32
CA ASP A 250 -20.50 -0.35 3.19
C ASP A 250 -20.48 -1.47 2.15
N ILE A 251 -20.63 -2.73 2.60
CA ILE A 251 -20.57 -3.91 1.74
C ILE A 251 -21.72 -3.91 0.72
N GLN A 252 -22.83 -3.26 1.05
CA GLN A 252 -24.01 -3.12 0.19
C GLN A 252 -23.98 -1.85 -0.66
N LYS A 253 -22.99 -0.97 -0.44
CA LYS A 253 -22.80 0.25 -1.22
C LYS A 253 -22.58 -0.10 -2.69
N LYS A 254 -23.13 0.73 -3.57
CA LYS A 254 -23.01 0.55 -5.02
C LYS A 254 -21.65 1.03 -5.52
N THR A 255 -21.07 0.32 -6.47
CA THR A 255 -19.74 0.60 -7.03
C THR A 255 -19.61 1.98 -7.67
N ASN A 256 -20.69 2.49 -8.26
CA ASN A 256 -20.72 3.79 -8.93
C ASN A 256 -20.70 5.00 -7.97
N VAL A 257 -21.01 4.82 -6.69
CA VAL A 257 -21.02 5.90 -5.67
C VAL A 257 -19.76 5.90 -4.79
N LEU A 258 -18.77 5.05 -5.10
CA LEU A 258 -17.50 5.02 -4.40
C LEU A 258 -16.66 6.25 -4.73
N SER A 259 -16.01 6.81 -3.71
CA SER A 259 -14.93 7.78 -3.86
C SER A 259 -13.71 7.16 -4.55
N GLY A 260 -12.79 7.99 -5.04
CA GLY A 260 -11.55 7.51 -5.68
C GLY A 260 -10.74 6.57 -4.79
N GLY A 261 -10.53 6.93 -3.52
CA GLY A 261 -9.81 6.09 -2.57
C GLY A 261 -10.53 4.77 -2.28
N GLU A 262 -11.86 4.78 -2.15
CA GLU A 262 -12.64 3.54 -2.01
C GLU A 262 -12.49 2.62 -3.24
N LYS A 263 -12.51 3.18 -4.46
CA LYS A 263 -12.28 2.39 -5.68
C LYS A 263 -10.91 1.73 -5.68
N VAL A 264 -9.86 2.48 -5.34
CA VAL A 264 -8.50 1.91 -5.24
C VAL A 264 -8.46 0.80 -4.18
N ARG A 265 -9.08 1.01 -3.01
CA ARG A 265 -9.17 -0.03 -1.97
C ARG A 265 -9.91 -1.29 -2.45
N CYS A 266 -11.00 -1.14 -3.20
CA CYS A 266 -11.70 -2.27 -3.83
C CYS A 266 -10.81 -3.01 -4.84
N MET A 267 -10.06 -2.27 -5.66
CA MET A 267 -9.11 -2.86 -6.61
C MET A 267 -8.01 -3.65 -5.89
N ILE A 268 -7.49 -3.16 -4.77
CA ILE A 268 -6.52 -3.89 -3.94
C ILE A 268 -7.14 -5.17 -3.37
N SER A 269 -8.39 -5.14 -2.86
CA SER A 269 -9.10 -6.36 -2.44
C SER A 269 -9.19 -7.38 -3.57
N ARG A 270 -9.52 -6.93 -4.79
CA ARG A 270 -9.56 -7.77 -5.99
C ARG A 270 -8.19 -8.41 -6.27
N MET A 271 -7.11 -7.64 -6.22
CA MET A 271 -5.77 -8.18 -6.45
C MET A 271 -5.37 -9.20 -5.37
N MET A 272 -5.70 -8.96 -4.11
CA MET A 272 -5.44 -9.92 -3.03
C MET A 272 -6.19 -11.25 -3.23
N LEU A 273 -7.44 -11.18 -3.71
CA LEU A 273 -8.27 -12.35 -4.01
C LEU A 273 -7.71 -13.20 -5.17
N GLN A 274 -6.91 -12.60 -6.06
CA GLN A 274 -6.30 -13.30 -7.19
C GLN A 274 -5.05 -14.10 -6.81
N ASN A 275 -4.56 -13.99 -5.56
CA ASN A 275 -3.34 -14.62 -5.07
C ASN A 275 -2.15 -14.55 -6.08
N PRO A 276 -1.83 -13.35 -6.59
CA PRO A 276 -0.83 -13.18 -7.64
C PRO A 276 0.57 -13.47 -7.11
N ASN A 277 1.44 -13.93 -8.00
CA ASN A 277 2.89 -14.00 -7.75
C ASN A 277 3.66 -12.84 -8.41
N LEU A 278 2.97 -12.01 -9.18
CA LEU A 278 3.46 -10.74 -9.72
C LEU A 278 2.36 -9.68 -9.66
N ILE A 279 2.68 -8.49 -9.17
CA ILE A 279 1.78 -7.34 -9.18
C ILE A 279 2.32 -6.23 -10.06
N VAL A 280 1.44 -5.61 -10.84
CA VAL A 280 1.73 -4.42 -11.64
C VAL A 280 0.92 -3.25 -11.08
N LEU A 281 1.58 -2.15 -10.75
CA LEU A 281 1.03 -1.02 -10.02
C LEU A 281 1.29 0.29 -10.76
N ASP A 282 0.26 0.88 -11.35
CA ASP A 282 0.35 2.20 -11.98
C ASP A 282 -0.18 3.28 -11.05
N GLN A 283 0.74 4.08 -10.49
CA GLN A 283 0.46 5.15 -9.51
C GLN A 283 -0.45 4.67 -8.35
N PRO A 284 -0.05 3.61 -7.61
CA PRO A 284 -0.89 2.94 -6.62
C PRO A 284 -1.30 3.81 -5.44
N THR A 285 -0.57 4.90 -5.19
CA THR A 285 -0.74 5.82 -4.07
C THR A 285 -1.76 6.93 -4.35
N ASN A 286 -2.19 7.08 -5.61
CA ASN A 286 -3.16 8.10 -5.96
C ASN A 286 -4.50 7.87 -5.26
N HIS A 287 -5.08 8.95 -4.73
CA HIS A 287 -6.36 8.95 -4.02
C HIS A 287 -6.39 8.15 -2.69
N LEU A 288 -5.27 7.60 -2.24
CA LEU A 288 -5.16 6.93 -0.94
C LEU A 288 -4.79 7.91 0.17
N ASP A 289 -5.28 7.62 1.38
CA ASP A 289 -4.85 8.30 2.61
C ASP A 289 -3.48 7.75 3.09
N LEU A 290 -2.87 8.44 4.05
CA LEU A 290 -1.53 8.10 4.55
C LEU A 290 -1.49 6.68 5.15
N GLU A 291 -2.55 6.27 5.85
CA GLU A 291 -2.68 4.94 6.42
C GLU A 291 -2.72 3.85 5.35
N SER A 292 -3.49 4.06 4.27
CA SER A 292 -3.56 3.10 3.17
C SER A 292 -2.26 3.07 2.38
N ILE A 293 -1.62 4.23 2.14
CA ILE A 293 -0.30 4.30 1.49
C ILE A 293 0.74 3.54 2.31
N GLN A 294 0.75 3.71 3.63
CA GLN A 294 1.66 3.02 4.53
C GLN A 294 1.43 1.50 4.50
N ALA A 295 0.19 1.06 4.67
CA ALA A 295 -0.17 -0.35 4.63
C ALA A 295 0.16 -0.99 3.27
N PHE A 296 -0.02 -0.25 2.16
CA PHE A 296 0.29 -0.76 0.83
C PHE A 296 1.81 -0.85 0.63
N ASN A 297 2.57 0.14 1.09
CA ASN A 297 4.02 0.13 1.06
C ASN A 297 4.56 -1.11 1.80
N GLU A 298 4.14 -1.34 3.04
CA GLU A 298 4.50 -2.53 3.82
C GLU A 298 4.06 -3.83 3.15
N GLY A 299 2.86 -3.86 2.56
CA GLY A 299 2.36 -5.00 1.81
C GLY A 299 3.25 -5.35 0.61
N CYS A 300 3.72 -4.34 -0.13
CA CYS A 300 4.63 -4.52 -1.26
C CYS A 300 6.06 -4.87 -0.81
N GLN A 301 6.56 -4.31 0.28
CA GLN A 301 7.87 -4.65 0.86
C GLN A 301 7.92 -6.11 1.33
N ASN A 302 6.85 -6.58 1.98
CA ASN A 302 6.78 -7.95 2.49
C ASN A 302 6.34 -8.98 1.46
N PHE A 303 5.90 -8.55 0.26
CA PHE A 303 5.50 -9.46 -0.79
C PHE A 303 6.71 -10.24 -1.33
N PRO A 304 6.68 -11.59 -1.31
CA PRO A 304 7.77 -12.42 -1.79
C PRO A 304 7.77 -12.59 -3.32
N GLY A 305 6.75 -12.09 -4.02
CA GLY A 305 6.67 -12.11 -5.47
C GLY A 305 7.35 -10.90 -6.13
N ILE A 306 7.08 -10.72 -7.42
CA ILE A 306 7.61 -9.60 -8.20
C ILE A 306 6.67 -8.39 -8.10
N VAL A 307 7.24 -7.20 -7.98
CA VAL A 307 6.49 -5.94 -8.03
C VAL A 307 7.00 -5.13 -9.22
N LEU A 308 6.12 -4.80 -10.16
CA LEU A 308 6.37 -3.80 -11.20
C LEU A 308 5.57 -2.57 -10.81
N LEU A 309 6.21 -1.43 -10.55
CA LEU A 309 5.50 -0.24 -10.07
C LEU A 309 5.95 1.04 -10.76
N THR A 310 5.08 2.03 -10.77
CA THR A 310 5.46 3.44 -10.92
C THR A 310 4.65 4.26 -9.92
N SER A 311 5.29 5.27 -9.32
CA SER A 311 4.63 6.14 -8.36
C SER A 311 5.35 7.49 -8.30
N HIS A 312 4.59 8.53 -7.95
CA HIS A 312 5.15 9.81 -7.52
C HIS A 312 5.51 9.85 -6.02
N ASP A 313 5.09 8.87 -5.22
CA ASP A 313 5.44 8.80 -3.80
C ASP A 313 6.88 8.33 -3.64
N HIS A 314 7.76 9.25 -3.23
CA HIS A 314 9.18 9.00 -3.06
C HIS A 314 9.43 7.84 -2.10
N THR A 315 8.83 7.85 -0.91
CA THR A 315 9.00 6.79 0.09
C THR A 315 8.60 5.43 -0.47
N PHE A 316 7.49 5.35 -1.21
CA PHE A 316 7.01 4.10 -1.83
C PHE A 316 8.02 3.58 -2.85
N MET A 317 8.53 4.44 -3.73
CA MET A 317 9.55 4.07 -4.71
C MET A 317 10.83 3.61 -4.03
N GLN A 318 11.32 4.38 -3.05
CA GLN A 318 12.60 4.13 -2.38
C GLN A 318 12.59 2.85 -1.54
N THR A 319 11.50 2.56 -0.83
CA THR A 319 11.47 1.38 0.06
C THR A 319 11.06 0.09 -0.64
N VAL A 320 10.32 0.17 -1.76
CA VAL A 320 9.84 -1.03 -2.48
C VAL A 320 10.79 -1.44 -3.59
N ALA A 321 11.32 -0.49 -4.36
CA ALA A 321 12.09 -0.81 -5.56
C ALA A 321 13.54 -1.20 -5.24
N SER A 322 14.00 -2.26 -5.88
CA SER A 322 15.41 -2.71 -5.85
C SER A 322 16.12 -2.49 -7.19
N LYS A 323 15.35 -2.12 -8.22
CA LYS A 323 15.79 -1.96 -9.61
C LYS A 323 14.99 -0.84 -10.27
N ILE A 324 15.64 0.00 -11.05
CA ILE A 324 15.02 1.09 -11.80
C ILE A 324 15.14 0.80 -13.30
N ILE A 325 14.02 0.91 -14.02
CA ILE A 325 13.96 0.89 -15.47
C ILE A 325 13.34 2.21 -15.94
N GLU A 326 14.12 3.08 -16.56
CA GLU A 326 13.61 4.31 -17.19
C GLU A 326 13.36 4.09 -18.67
N LEU A 327 12.11 4.32 -19.09
CA LEU A 327 11.66 4.26 -20.48
C LEU A 327 11.94 5.59 -21.16
N THR A 328 12.64 5.55 -22.30
CA THR A 328 13.01 6.73 -23.06
C THR A 328 12.66 6.57 -24.54
N PRO A 329 12.55 7.67 -25.31
CA PRO A 329 12.29 7.59 -26.74
C PRO A 329 13.37 6.87 -27.56
N LYS A 330 14.60 6.74 -27.04
CA LYS A 330 15.74 6.10 -27.74
C LYS A 330 16.08 4.68 -27.25
N GLY A 331 15.46 4.22 -26.16
CA GLY A 331 15.80 2.96 -25.51
C GLY A 331 15.40 2.94 -24.04
N ILE A 332 16.14 2.18 -23.23
CA ILE A 332 15.95 2.14 -21.77
C ILE A 332 17.23 2.39 -21.01
N ILE A 333 17.07 2.80 -19.76
CA ILE A 333 18.12 2.77 -18.75
C ILE A 333 17.72 1.73 -17.72
N ASP A 334 18.48 0.64 -17.63
CA ASP A 334 18.28 -0.43 -16.64
C ASP A 334 19.41 -0.37 -15.59
N ARG A 335 19.05 -0.17 -14.32
CA ARG A 335 19.99 -0.09 -13.20
C ARG A 335 19.46 -0.84 -11.97
N LEU A 336 20.31 -1.70 -11.41
CA LEU A 336 20.07 -2.36 -10.12
C LEU A 336 20.60 -1.47 -8.98
N MET A 337 19.76 -0.58 -8.50
CA MET A 337 20.03 0.37 -7.41
C MET A 337 18.72 0.89 -6.84
N THR A 338 18.78 1.55 -5.70
CA THR A 338 17.62 2.20 -5.07
C THR A 338 17.21 3.47 -5.84
N PHE A 339 16.04 4.02 -5.51
CA PHE A 339 15.50 5.20 -6.20
C PHE A 339 16.39 6.44 -5.97
N ASP A 340 16.83 6.66 -4.74
CA ASP A 340 17.65 7.83 -4.37
C ASP A 340 19.02 7.75 -5.07
N GLU A 341 19.66 6.57 -5.04
CA GLU A 341 20.93 6.33 -5.73
C GLU A 341 20.81 6.61 -7.24
N TYR A 342 19.70 6.22 -7.85
CA TYR A 342 19.43 6.48 -9.27
C TYR A 342 19.28 7.97 -9.57
N MET A 343 18.58 8.71 -8.71
CA MET A 343 18.33 10.14 -8.88
C MET A 343 19.57 10.99 -8.61
N GLU A 344 20.48 10.53 -7.75
CA GLU A 344 21.68 11.28 -7.36
C GLU A 344 22.91 10.97 -8.24
N ASP A 345 23.02 9.77 -8.83
CA ASP A 345 24.20 9.37 -9.63
C ASP A 345 24.41 10.28 -10.86
N ALA A 346 25.53 11.00 -10.87
CA ALA A 346 25.90 11.92 -11.94
C ALA A 346 25.99 11.23 -13.32
N ARG A 347 26.41 9.97 -13.38
CA ARG A 347 26.51 9.21 -14.64
C ARG A 347 25.13 8.88 -15.18
N VAL A 348 24.18 8.60 -14.29
CA VAL A 348 22.78 8.38 -14.67
C VAL A 348 22.19 9.68 -15.20
N LYS A 349 22.45 10.82 -14.56
CA LYS A 349 21.99 12.14 -15.06
C LYS A 349 22.46 12.43 -16.49
N THR A 350 23.75 12.27 -16.77
CA THR A 350 24.29 12.46 -18.13
C THR A 350 23.65 11.48 -19.12
N LEU A 351 23.50 10.21 -18.75
CA LEU A 351 22.86 9.21 -19.61
C LEU A 351 21.38 9.56 -19.90
N ARG A 352 20.64 10.04 -18.90
CA ARG A 352 19.25 10.50 -19.08
C ARG A 352 19.17 11.65 -20.06
N GLU A 353 20.08 12.63 -19.97
CA GLU A 353 20.14 13.74 -20.93
C GLU A 353 20.36 13.25 -22.37
N GLU A 354 21.30 12.33 -22.59
CA GLU A 354 21.58 11.75 -23.92
C GLU A 354 20.40 10.96 -24.51
N MET A 355 19.69 10.23 -23.65
CA MET A 355 18.56 9.37 -24.04
C MET A 355 17.27 10.16 -24.34
N TYR A 356 17.13 11.36 -23.76
CA TYR A 356 16.00 12.27 -23.99
C TYR A 356 16.28 13.42 -24.96
N ALA A 357 17.55 13.72 -25.27
CA ALA A 357 17.94 14.64 -26.34
C ALA A 357 17.46 14.13 -27.70
#